data_AF-A0ABD6DZH2-F1
#
_entry.id   AF-A0ABD6DZH2-F1
#
_cell.length_a   1.000
_cell.length_b   1.000
_cell.length_c   1.000
_cell.angle_alpha   90.00
_cell.angle_beta   90.00
_cell.angle_gamma   90.00
#
_symmetry.space_group_name_H-M   'P 1'
#
loop_
_entity.id
_entity.type
_entity.pdbx_description
1 polymer ?
#
loop_
_entity_poly.entity_id
_entity_poly.type
_entity_poly.pdbx_seq_one_letter_code
_entity_poly.pdbx_strand_id
1 'polypeptide(L)'
;KLVKQFIGFLLLVFFAIFGRYALVSFGLQPFPNFEFITIAMFLGVVLFDVKYGMLIPIIGIVISDLLLGNSIFVGNKMNQIVIFTYSGFALITLISISLKNRLKPNFSSLRIHSVFCIGGIGVFLVFLYDVWTNLGWWYIMFPHTLESLVTVYLLGIPFMIYHLISGVTTFVFIGFPLLIYIYKRQVLVKIAYRRNNFFKKNVPAVLTTVFLIIISFSGCLSISENQDSSQVFVDNVSMKIISPNWNISYENVSSDNVTVGDLLFECGDFYNFTIESEYYEDFDSLYITSINDIENGADGLFWQYYVNNDYGNVGCSNYNLKNSDFVEWRYEIANW
;
A
#
# COMPACT_ATOMS: atom_id res chain seq x y z
N LYS A 1 38.21 -3.05 2.27
CA LYS A 1 37.05 -3.87 1.80
C LYS A 1 35.73 -3.39 2.40
N LEU A 2 35.64 -3.25 3.74
CA LEU A 2 34.45 -2.77 4.44
C LEU A 2 33.98 -1.38 3.96
N VAL A 3 34.89 -0.40 3.91
CA VAL A 3 34.58 0.97 3.45
C VAL A 3 34.00 1.00 2.03
N LYS A 4 34.56 0.22 1.09
CA LYS A 4 34.05 0.13 -0.29
C LYS A 4 32.64 -0.47 -0.35
N GLN A 5 32.35 -1.47 0.49
CA GLN A 5 31.00 -2.05 0.58
C GLN A 5 30.00 -1.07 1.18
N PHE A 6 30.41 -0.33 2.20
CA PHE A 6 29.57 0.68 2.84
C PHE A 6 29.24 1.84 1.90
N ILE A 7 30.23 2.37 1.16
CA ILE A 7 30.00 3.40 0.13
C ILE A 7 29.04 2.88 -0.95
N GLY A 8 29.26 1.65 -1.44
CA GLY A 8 28.37 1.05 -2.43
C GLY A 8 26.94 0.87 -1.92
N PHE A 9 26.78 0.50 -0.66
CA PHE A 9 25.49 0.45 0.01
C PHE A 9 24.82 1.82 0.06
N LEU A 10 25.51 2.87 0.50
CA LEU A 10 24.96 4.24 0.55
C LEU A 10 24.52 4.74 -0.82
N LEU A 11 25.31 4.45 -1.87
CA LEU A 11 24.94 4.81 -3.25
C LEU A 11 23.68 4.08 -3.72
N LEU A 12 23.52 2.80 -3.38
CA LEU A 12 22.31 2.06 -3.72
C LEU A 12 21.08 2.56 -2.94
N VAL A 13 21.24 2.93 -1.67
CA VAL A 13 20.18 3.54 -0.87
C VAL A 13 19.76 4.88 -1.48
N PHE A 14 20.72 5.75 -1.81
CA PHE A 14 20.44 7.02 -2.47
C PHE A 14 19.72 6.82 -3.81
N PHE A 15 20.21 5.88 -4.64
CA PHE A 15 19.57 5.52 -5.91
C PHE A 15 18.13 5.04 -5.72
N ALA A 16 17.87 4.21 -4.71
CA ALA A 16 16.52 3.72 -4.39
C ALA A 16 15.58 4.85 -3.98
N ILE A 17 16.01 5.72 -3.06
CA ILE A 17 15.22 6.85 -2.55
C ILE A 17 14.93 7.84 -3.67
N PHE A 18 15.97 8.29 -4.37
CA PHE A 18 15.83 9.28 -5.43
C PHE A 18 15.01 8.74 -6.60
N GLY A 19 15.25 7.48 -7.00
CA GLY A 19 14.50 6.85 -8.07
C GLY A 19 13.00 6.79 -7.79
N ARG A 20 12.62 6.28 -6.61
CA ARG A 20 11.20 6.27 -6.19
C ARG A 20 10.64 7.68 -6.08
N TYR A 21 11.33 8.59 -5.40
CA TYR A 21 10.88 9.97 -5.24
C TYR A 21 10.65 10.65 -6.59
N ALA A 22 11.57 10.54 -7.54
CA ALA A 22 11.46 11.16 -8.86
C ALA A 22 10.30 10.58 -9.68
N LEU A 23 10.09 9.26 -9.64
CA LEU A 23 8.96 8.64 -10.34
C LEU A 23 7.61 9.14 -9.84
N VAL A 24 7.45 9.19 -8.51
CA VAL A 24 6.18 9.56 -7.88
C VAL A 24 5.95 11.07 -7.95
N SER A 25 6.92 11.88 -7.55
CA SER A 25 6.77 13.35 -7.52
C SER A 25 6.61 13.99 -8.90
N PHE A 26 7.13 13.37 -9.96
CA PHE A 26 6.96 13.86 -11.33
C PHE A 26 5.75 13.25 -12.06
N GLY A 27 4.94 12.44 -11.38
CA GLY A 27 3.75 11.82 -11.97
C GLY A 27 4.06 10.91 -13.16
N LEU A 28 5.28 10.37 -13.23
CA LEU A 28 5.71 9.51 -14.35
C LEU A 28 5.00 8.17 -14.35
N GLN A 29 4.41 7.79 -13.21
CA GLN A 29 3.61 6.58 -13.05
C GLN A 29 2.38 6.87 -12.17
N PRO A 30 1.24 6.21 -12.44
CA PRO A 30 0.01 6.42 -11.71
C PRO A 30 0.00 5.84 -10.29
N PHE A 31 1.00 5.02 -9.93
CA PHE A 31 1.08 4.34 -8.63
C PHE A 31 2.47 4.52 -7.99
N PRO A 32 2.58 4.51 -6.65
CA PRO A 32 3.85 4.58 -5.94
C PRO A 32 4.68 3.33 -6.23
N ASN A 33 5.68 3.48 -7.09
CA ASN A 33 6.40 2.35 -7.63
C ASN A 33 7.68 2.02 -6.83
N PHE A 34 8.00 0.73 -6.74
CA PHE A 34 9.07 0.21 -5.87
C PHE A 34 10.17 -0.55 -6.65
N GLU A 35 10.24 -0.39 -7.97
CA GLU A 35 11.19 -1.06 -8.84
C GLU A 35 12.64 -0.64 -8.57
N PHE A 36 12.86 0.65 -8.30
CA PHE A 36 14.19 1.17 -7.95
C PHE A 36 14.69 0.59 -6.63
N ILE A 37 13.79 0.43 -5.66
CA ILE A 37 14.09 -0.22 -4.37
C ILE A 37 14.38 -1.70 -4.58
N THR A 38 13.57 -2.38 -5.40
CA THR A 38 13.73 -3.81 -5.73
C THR A 38 15.09 -4.08 -6.38
N ILE A 39 15.50 -3.26 -7.34
CA ILE A 39 16.78 -3.42 -8.03
C ILE A 39 17.94 -3.08 -7.11
N ALA A 40 17.86 -1.99 -6.36
CA ALA A 40 18.88 -1.63 -5.39
C ALA A 40 19.08 -2.74 -4.35
N MET A 41 18.00 -3.31 -3.83
CA MET A 41 18.04 -4.45 -2.92
C MET A 41 18.70 -5.66 -3.57
N PHE A 42 18.27 -6.06 -4.77
CA PHE A 42 18.83 -7.21 -5.48
C PHE A 42 20.34 -7.04 -5.73
N LEU A 43 20.74 -5.86 -6.23
CA LEU A 43 22.14 -5.50 -6.43
C LEU A 43 22.92 -5.53 -5.10
N GLY A 44 22.33 -5.01 -4.02
CA GLY A 44 22.92 -5.02 -2.69
C GLY A 44 23.18 -6.44 -2.18
N VAL A 45 22.19 -7.32 -2.32
CA VAL A 45 22.32 -8.74 -1.96
C VAL A 45 23.38 -9.42 -2.81
N VAL A 46 23.40 -9.20 -4.12
CA VAL A 46 24.33 -9.87 -5.05
C VAL A 46 25.77 -9.35 -4.88
N LEU A 47 25.97 -8.04 -4.75
CA LEU A 47 27.29 -7.41 -4.77
C LEU A 47 27.92 -7.29 -3.38
N PHE A 48 27.12 -7.16 -2.33
CA PHE A 48 27.59 -6.86 -0.98
C PHE A 48 27.23 -7.96 0.03
N ASP A 49 27.42 -7.66 1.32
CA ASP A 49 26.95 -8.50 2.41
C ASP A 49 25.42 -8.46 2.49
N VAL A 50 24.80 -9.57 2.92
CA VAL A 50 23.34 -9.71 3.01
C VAL A 50 22.73 -8.63 3.88
N LYS A 51 23.43 -8.24 4.96
CA LYS A 51 22.99 -7.19 5.88
C LYS A 51 22.70 -5.87 5.15
N TYR A 52 23.53 -5.50 4.19
CA TYR A 52 23.32 -4.27 3.41
C TYR A 52 22.12 -4.40 2.48
N GLY A 53 21.95 -5.55 1.82
CA GLY A 53 20.80 -5.83 0.98
C GLY A 53 19.47 -5.69 1.73
N MET A 54 19.39 -6.20 2.96
CA MET A 54 18.18 -6.11 3.79
C MET A 54 17.86 -4.69 4.28
N LEU A 55 18.87 -3.86 4.50
CA LEU A 55 18.68 -2.49 4.98
C LEU A 55 18.22 -1.54 3.87
N ILE A 56 18.49 -1.87 2.59
CA ILE A 56 18.12 -1.00 1.46
C ILE A 56 16.61 -0.76 1.39
N PRO A 57 15.72 -1.78 1.39
CA PRO A 57 14.28 -1.54 1.37
C PRO A 57 13.78 -0.77 2.60
N ILE A 58 14.29 -1.11 3.78
CA ILE A 58 13.85 -0.47 5.03
C ILE A 58 14.13 1.03 4.98
N ILE A 59 15.38 1.41 4.71
CA ILE A 59 15.78 2.82 4.66
C ILE A 59 15.16 3.51 3.44
N GLY A 60 15.15 2.83 2.30
CA GLY A 60 14.64 3.34 1.04
C GLY A 60 13.17 3.74 1.13
N ILE A 61 12.32 2.82 1.60
CA ILE A 61 10.87 3.04 1.76
C ILE A 61 10.63 4.13 2.80
N VAL A 62 11.19 3.99 4.02
CA VAL A 62 10.94 4.97 5.10
C VAL A 62 11.29 6.39 4.67
N ILE A 63 12.50 6.59 4.13
CA ILE A 63 12.93 7.95 3.76
C ILE A 63 12.12 8.47 2.58
N SER A 64 11.86 7.65 1.55
CA SER A 64 11.09 8.13 0.40
C SER A 64 9.63 8.42 0.74
N ASP A 65 8.99 7.67 1.64
CA ASP A 65 7.64 7.98 2.12
C ASP A 65 7.61 9.29 2.91
N LEU A 66 8.59 9.52 3.80
CA LEU A 66 8.71 10.81 4.50
C LEU A 66 8.91 11.98 3.53
N LEU A 67 9.67 11.79 2.45
CA LEU A 67 9.87 12.82 1.42
C LEU A 67 8.61 13.09 0.58
N LEU A 68 7.77 12.07 0.40
CA LEU A 68 6.50 12.17 -0.33
C LEU A 68 5.35 12.69 0.55
N GLY A 69 5.56 12.82 1.87
CA GLY A 69 4.52 13.23 2.82
C GLY A 69 3.61 12.09 3.28
N ASN A 70 3.94 10.83 2.94
CA ASN A 70 3.14 9.68 3.31
C ASN A 70 3.32 9.34 4.80
N SER A 71 2.21 9.10 5.50
CA SER A 71 2.23 8.61 6.88
C SER A 71 2.71 7.16 6.92
N ILE A 72 3.67 6.87 7.81
CA ILE A 72 4.29 5.54 7.96
C ILE A 72 3.96 4.99 9.34
N PHE A 73 3.45 3.76 9.41
CA PHE A 73 3.11 3.06 10.66
C PHE A 73 2.06 3.74 11.55
N VAL A 74 1.39 4.78 11.04
CA VAL A 74 0.34 5.55 11.72
C VAL A 74 -0.73 5.88 10.67
N GLY A 75 -2.00 5.85 11.05
CA GLY A 75 -3.15 6.16 10.18
C GLY A 75 -4.02 4.94 9.84
N ASN A 76 -4.77 5.04 8.74
CA ASN A 76 -5.89 4.15 8.36
C ASN A 76 -5.45 2.70 8.09
N LYS A 77 -6.44 1.79 7.98
CA LYS A 77 -6.18 0.37 7.63
C LYS A 77 -5.35 0.22 6.36
N MET A 78 -5.49 1.12 5.38
CA MET A 78 -4.64 1.17 4.19
C MET A 78 -3.15 1.29 4.51
N ASN A 79 -2.76 2.06 5.52
CA ASN A 79 -1.36 2.24 5.92
C ASN A 79 -0.75 0.97 6.54
N GLN A 80 -1.58 0.01 6.95
CA GLN A 80 -1.13 -1.28 7.47
C GLN A 80 -0.53 -2.17 6.38
N ILE A 81 -0.80 -1.87 5.09
CA ILE A 81 -0.18 -2.58 3.96
C ILE A 81 1.34 -2.53 4.02
N VAL A 82 1.90 -1.50 4.67
CA VAL A 82 3.34 -1.31 4.87
C VAL A 82 4.01 -2.54 5.51
N ILE A 83 3.29 -3.28 6.36
CA ILE A 83 3.81 -4.49 7.00
C ILE A 83 4.00 -5.60 5.96
N PHE A 84 3.07 -5.73 5.01
CA PHE A 84 3.18 -6.65 3.86
C PHE A 84 4.23 -6.18 2.85
N THR A 85 4.40 -4.88 2.66
CA THR A 85 5.49 -4.30 1.87
C THR A 85 6.85 -4.74 2.43
N TYR A 86 7.12 -4.54 3.72
CA TYR A 86 8.40 -4.93 4.33
C TYR A 86 8.62 -6.44 4.37
N SER A 87 7.60 -7.24 4.68
CA SER A 87 7.73 -8.70 4.65
C SER A 87 7.91 -9.23 3.23
N GLY A 88 7.29 -8.61 2.23
CA GLY A 88 7.51 -8.88 0.81
C GLY A 88 8.97 -8.62 0.41
N PHE A 89 9.53 -7.47 0.80
CA PHE A 89 10.95 -7.16 0.57
C PHE A 89 11.91 -8.14 1.28
N ALA A 90 11.55 -8.58 2.48
CA ALA A 90 12.31 -9.60 3.20
C ALA A 90 12.28 -10.96 2.47
N LEU A 91 11.11 -11.36 1.96
CA LEU A 91 10.92 -12.58 1.17
C LEU A 91 11.79 -12.57 -0.11
N ILE A 92 11.71 -11.51 -0.92
CA ILE A 92 12.51 -11.41 -2.14
C ILE A 92 14.01 -11.29 -1.84
N THR A 93 14.39 -10.76 -0.68
CA THR A 93 15.78 -10.77 -0.21
C THR A 93 16.27 -12.19 0.03
N LEU A 94 15.51 -13.03 0.74
CA LEU A 94 15.88 -14.44 0.99
C LEU A 94 16.04 -15.24 -0.30
N ILE A 95 15.14 -15.03 -1.26
CA ILE A 95 15.20 -15.65 -2.57
C ILE A 95 16.45 -15.18 -3.32
N SER A 96 16.73 -13.87 -3.30
CA SER A 96 17.93 -13.30 -3.91
C SER A 96 19.23 -13.87 -3.33
N ILE A 97 19.28 -14.14 -2.02
CA ILE A 97 20.43 -14.82 -1.39
C ILE A 97 20.61 -16.23 -1.96
N SER A 98 19.52 -16.97 -2.13
CA SER A 98 19.53 -18.34 -2.66
C SER A 98 19.94 -18.38 -4.14
N LEU A 99 19.57 -17.36 -4.91
CA LEU A 99 19.93 -17.21 -6.31
C LEU A 99 21.37 -16.70 -6.52
N LYS A 100 21.89 -15.86 -5.62
CA LYS A 100 23.19 -15.16 -5.75
C LYS A 100 24.34 -16.04 -6.25
N ASN A 101 24.50 -17.25 -5.72
CA ASN A 101 25.60 -18.12 -6.11
C ASN A 101 25.40 -18.77 -7.48
N ARG A 102 24.15 -19.06 -7.86
CA ARG A 102 23.79 -19.63 -9.16
C ARG A 102 23.95 -18.62 -10.30
N LEU A 103 23.82 -17.33 -10.00
CA LEU A 103 23.85 -16.25 -11.00
C LEU A 103 25.24 -15.68 -11.28
N LYS A 104 26.20 -15.87 -10.36
CA LYS A 104 27.61 -15.46 -10.55
C LYS A 104 28.21 -15.75 -11.93
N PRO A 105 28.07 -16.95 -12.53
CA PRO A 105 28.63 -17.21 -13.86
C PRO A 105 28.08 -16.26 -14.94
N ASN A 106 26.81 -15.87 -14.84
CA ASN A 106 26.12 -15.05 -15.83
C ASN A 106 26.53 -13.57 -15.76
N PHE A 107 27.22 -13.14 -14.69
CA PHE A 107 27.65 -11.75 -14.48
C PHE A 107 28.96 -11.37 -15.19
N SER A 108 29.61 -12.34 -15.84
CA SER A 108 30.94 -12.16 -16.41
C SER A 108 30.95 -11.47 -17.78
N SER A 109 29.87 -11.56 -18.56
CA SER A 109 29.80 -11.01 -19.91
C SER A 109 28.38 -10.57 -20.31
N LEU A 110 28.30 -9.56 -21.17
CA LEU A 110 27.06 -9.08 -21.80
C LEU A 110 26.62 -10.05 -22.90
N ARG A 111 26.18 -11.26 -22.51
CA ARG A 111 25.58 -12.22 -23.44
C ARG A 111 24.07 -12.10 -23.38
N ILE A 112 23.41 -12.39 -24.50
CA ILE A 112 21.94 -12.38 -24.56
C ILE A 112 21.31 -13.35 -23.55
N HIS A 113 21.95 -14.50 -23.31
CA HIS A 113 21.54 -15.42 -22.25
C HIS A 113 21.56 -14.78 -20.86
N SER A 114 22.58 -13.96 -20.54
CA SER A 114 22.66 -13.26 -19.26
C SER A 114 21.57 -12.18 -19.12
N VAL A 115 21.23 -11.49 -20.22
CA VAL A 115 20.11 -10.53 -20.26
C VAL A 115 18.80 -11.25 -19.92
N PHE A 116 18.51 -12.36 -20.60
CA PHE A 116 17.29 -13.14 -20.34
C PHE A 116 17.26 -13.72 -18.93
N CYS A 117 18.38 -14.25 -18.42
CA CYS A 117 18.43 -14.75 -17.05
C CYS A 117 18.16 -13.66 -16.01
N ILE A 118 18.75 -12.48 -16.16
CA ILE A 118 18.60 -11.41 -15.16
C ILE A 118 17.26 -10.69 -15.30
N GLY A 119 16.81 -10.45 -16.53
CA GLY A 119 15.46 -9.95 -16.80
C GLY A 119 14.39 -10.90 -16.27
N GLY A 120 14.54 -12.21 -16.51
CA GLY A 120 13.61 -13.22 -15.98
C GLY A 120 13.58 -13.31 -14.45
N ILE A 121 14.70 -13.02 -13.78
CA ILE A 121 14.72 -12.89 -12.32
C ILE A 121 14.01 -11.62 -11.87
N GLY A 122 14.19 -10.51 -12.58
CA GLY A 122 13.42 -9.30 -12.35
C GLY A 122 11.92 -9.58 -12.39
N VAL A 123 11.44 -10.22 -13.47
CA VAL A 123 10.04 -10.68 -13.62
C VAL A 123 9.61 -11.51 -12.42
N PHE A 124 10.39 -12.53 -12.07
CA PHE A 124 10.04 -13.44 -10.98
C PHE A 124 9.96 -12.74 -9.62
N LEU A 125 10.93 -11.87 -9.30
CA LEU A 125 10.96 -11.16 -8.01
C LEU A 125 9.82 -10.15 -7.89
N VAL A 126 9.55 -9.40 -8.96
CA VAL A 126 8.44 -8.42 -9.01
C VAL A 126 7.09 -9.13 -8.90
N PHE A 127 6.88 -10.18 -9.70
CA PHE A 127 5.66 -10.97 -9.64
C PHE A 127 5.40 -11.55 -8.24
N LEU A 128 6.43 -12.13 -7.61
CA LEU A 128 6.30 -12.68 -6.26
C LEU A 128 5.96 -11.60 -5.23
N TYR A 129 6.60 -10.43 -5.34
CA TYR A 129 6.33 -9.29 -4.48
C TYR A 129 4.87 -8.85 -4.60
N ASP A 130 4.37 -8.71 -5.83
CA ASP A 130 3.00 -8.26 -6.09
C ASP A 130 1.94 -9.26 -5.60
N VAL A 131 2.19 -10.56 -5.83
CA VAL A 131 1.33 -11.62 -5.29
C VAL A 131 1.27 -11.53 -3.76
N TRP A 132 2.42 -11.32 -3.12
CA TRP A 132 2.47 -11.18 -1.68
C TRP A 132 1.74 -9.92 -1.16
N THR A 133 1.90 -8.78 -1.81
CA THR A 133 1.22 -7.55 -1.38
C THR A 133 -0.28 -7.57 -1.67
N ASN A 134 -0.72 -8.21 -2.77
CA ASN A 134 -2.16 -8.41 -3.03
C ASN A 134 -2.80 -9.35 -2.01
N LEU A 135 -2.08 -10.37 -1.55
CA LEU A 135 -2.52 -11.17 -0.40
C LEU A 135 -2.67 -10.30 0.86
N GLY A 136 -1.76 -9.35 1.05
CA GLY A 136 -1.86 -8.36 2.13
C GLY A 136 -3.10 -7.48 2.04
N TRP A 137 -3.41 -6.95 0.85
CA TRP A 137 -4.64 -6.20 0.61
C TRP A 137 -5.88 -7.00 0.96
N TRP A 138 -5.97 -8.25 0.50
CA TRP A 138 -7.07 -9.14 0.84
C TRP A 138 -7.18 -9.37 2.36
N TYR A 139 -6.07 -9.66 3.02
CA TYR A 139 -6.04 -9.95 4.45
C TYR A 139 -6.45 -8.75 5.33
N ILE A 140 -6.11 -7.54 4.91
CA ILE A 140 -6.36 -6.32 5.69
C ILE A 140 -7.76 -5.75 5.42
N MET A 141 -8.17 -5.70 4.15
CA MET A 141 -9.30 -4.84 3.73
C MET A 141 -10.53 -5.62 3.25
N PHE A 142 -10.41 -6.91 2.95
CA PHE A 142 -11.50 -7.66 2.31
C PHE A 142 -12.06 -8.76 3.23
N PRO A 143 -13.34 -9.14 3.05
CA PRO A 143 -13.90 -10.32 3.70
C PRO A 143 -13.03 -11.54 3.39
N HIS A 144 -12.85 -12.46 4.33
CA HIS A 144 -11.94 -13.60 4.15
C HIS A 144 -12.59 -14.77 3.39
N THR A 145 -13.14 -14.50 2.22
CA THR A 145 -13.79 -15.49 1.34
C THR A 145 -12.94 -15.77 0.10
N LEU A 146 -13.25 -16.87 -0.61
CA LEU A 146 -12.57 -17.20 -1.86
C LEU A 146 -12.91 -16.19 -2.96
N GLU A 147 -14.14 -15.69 -2.99
CA GLU A 147 -14.61 -14.73 -3.98
C GLU A 147 -13.87 -13.40 -3.85
N SER A 148 -13.79 -12.84 -2.64
CA SER A 148 -13.06 -11.59 -2.40
C SER A 148 -11.56 -11.74 -2.68
N LEU A 149 -10.97 -12.90 -2.39
CA LEU A 149 -9.58 -13.20 -2.74
C LEU A 149 -9.38 -13.09 -4.25
N VAL A 150 -10.24 -13.75 -5.04
CA VAL A 150 -10.18 -13.66 -6.51
C VAL A 150 -10.37 -12.21 -6.97
N THR A 151 -11.32 -11.48 -6.40
CA THR A 151 -11.59 -10.08 -6.74
C THR A 151 -10.36 -9.19 -6.51
N VAL A 152 -9.68 -9.30 -5.38
CA VAL A 152 -8.47 -8.49 -5.08
C VAL A 152 -7.37 -8.75 -6.11
N TYR A 153 -7.15 -10.02 -6.48
CA TYR A 153 -6.16 -10.34 -7.51
C TYR A 153 -6.57 -9.83 -8.90
N LEU A 154 -7.85 -9.93 -9.27
CA LEU A 154 -8.34 -9.41 -10.55
C LEU A 154 -8.19 -7.89 -10.64
N LEU A 155 -8.57 -7.16 -9.58
CA LEU A 155 -8.41 -5.71 -9.49
C LEU A 155 -6.94 -5.29 -9.45
N GLY A 156 -6.05 -6.14 -8.92
CA GLY A 156 -4.61 -5.90 -8.89
C GLY A 156 -3.90 -6.08 -10.23
N ILE A 157 -4.52 -6.72 -11.24
CA ILE A 157 -3.85 -7.03 -12.53
C ILE A 157 -3.27 -5.79 -13.23
N PRO A 158 -3.97 -4.65 -13.37
CA PRO A 158 -3.42 -3.46 -14.01
C PRO A 158 -2.13 -2.99 -13.31
N PHE A 159 -2.15 -2.89 -11.98
CA PHE A 159 -0.98 -2.55 -11.18
C PHE A 159 0.19 -3.53 -11.41
N MET A 160 -0.08 -4.84 -11.36
CA MET A 160 0.92 -5.88 -11.59
C MET A 160 1.56 -5.78 -12.97
N ILE A 161 0.79 -5.47 -14.02
CA ILE A 161 1.32 -5.30 -15.38
C ILE A 161 2.26 -4.10 -15.43
N TYR A 162 1.88 -2.95 -14.87
CA TYR A 162 2.75 -1.77 -14.82
C TYR A 162 4.02 -2.05 -14.03
N HIS A 163 3.91 -2.69 -12.88
CA HIS A 163 5.06 -3.02 -12.04
C HIS A 163 6.00 -4.01 -12.73
N LEU A 164 5.46 -5.03 -13.42
CA LEU A 164 6.24 -5.97 -14.23
C LEU A 164 6.97 -5.29 -15.38
N ILE A 165 6.30 -4.44 -16.17
CA ILE A 165 6.93 -3.72 -17.29
C ILE A 165 8.04 -2.82 -16.77
N SER A 166 7.77 -2.05 -15.71
CA SER A 166 8.77 -1.17 -15.11
C SER A 166 9.94 -1.96 -14.52
N GLY A 167 9.64 -3.05 -13.81
CA GLY A 167 10.63 -3.97 -13.25
C GLY A 167 11.55 -4.54 -14.32
N VAL A 168 10.99 -5.15 -15.37
CA VAL A 168 11.76 -5.69 -16.50
C VAL A 168 12.65 -4.62 -17.11
N THR A 169 12.09 -3.46 -17.40
CA THR A 169 12.80 -2.34 -18.02
C THR A 169 13.98 -1.92 -17.15
N THR A 170 13.73 -1.70 -15.86
CA THR A 170 14.75 -1.20 -14.94
C THR A 170 15.81 -2.27 -14.66
N PHE A 171 15.45 -3.56 -14.55
CA PHE A 171 16.41 -4.66 -14.39
C PHE A 171 17.30 -4.83 -15.63
N VAL A 172 16.75 -4.72 -16.84
CA VAL A 172 17.48 -4.92 -18.10
C VAL A 172 18.36 -3.71 -18.43
N PHE A 173 17.84 -2.49 -18.35
CA PHE A 173 18.53 -1.28 -18.80
C PHE A 173 19.38 -0.60 -17.71
N ILE A 174 19.09 -0.84 -16.43
CA ILE A 174 19.85 -0.23 -15.32
C ILE A 174 20.54 -1.31 -14.48
N GLY A 175 19.76 -2.24 -13.93
CA GLY A 175 20.26 -3.26 -13.01
C GLY A 175 21.38 -4.10 -13.60
N PHE A 176 21.18 -4.62 -14.80
CA PHE A 176 22.13 -5.53 -15.46
C PHE A 176 23.44 -4.83 -15.89
N PRO A 177 23.43 -3.68 -16.58
CA PRO A 177 24.65 -2.94 -16.89
C PRO A 177 25.44 -2.55 -15.66
N LEU A 178 24.77 -2.05 -14.61
CA LEU A 178 25.39 -1.67 -13.35
C LEU A 178 26.02 -2.87 -12.66
N LEU A 179 25.31 -4.01 -12.63
CA LEU A 179 25.80 -5.27 -12.06
C LEU A 179 27.08 -5.72 -12.75
N ILE A 180 27.13 -5.73 -14.08
CA ILE A 180 28.34 -6.15 -14.83
C ILE A 180 29.49 -5.18 -14.61
N TYR A 181 29.22 -3.87 -14.66
CA TYR A 181 30.24 -2.85 -14.44
C TYR A 181 30.94 -3.04 -13.08
N ILE A 182 30.15 -3.21 -12.02
CA ILE A 182 30.66 -3.43 -10.66
C ILE A 182 31.34 -4.81 -10.56
N TYR A 183 30.74 -5.86 -11.13
CA TYR A 183 31.29 -7.21 -11.06
C TYR A 183 32.66 -7.31 -11.73
N LYS A 184 32.83 -6.76 -12.94
CA LYS A 184 34.14 -6.71 -13.63
C LYS A 184 35.19 -5.97 -12.81
N ARG A 185 34.83 -4.82 -12.22
CA ARG A 185 35.71 -4.05 -11.32
C ARG A 185 36.11 -4.84 -10.06
N GLN A 186 35.19 -5.63 -9.48
CA GLN A 186 35.45 -6.42 -8.28
C GLN A 186 36.27 -7.69 -8.57
N VAL A 187 36.05 -8.36 -9.70
CA VAL A 187 36.83 -9.55 -10.13
C VAL A 187 38.31 -9.20 -10.32
N LEU A 188 38.60 -8.00 -10.82
CA LEU A 188 39.97 -7.49 -10.94
C LEU A 188 40.68 -7.29 -9.59
N VAL A 189 39.95 -7.28 -8.46
CA VAL A 189 40.45 -6.99 -7.09
C VAL A 189 40.51 -8.25 -6.20
N LYS A 190 40.42 -9.47 -6.77
CA LYS A 190 40.28 -10.78 -6.08
C LYS A 190 40.85 -10.88 -4.65
N ILE A 191 40.03 -11.36 -3.71
CA ILE A 191 40.49 -11.92 -2.41
C ILE A 191 39.74 -13.24 -2.11
N ALA A 192 40.54 -14.22 -1.69
CA ALA A 192 40.27 -15.55 -1.14
C ALA A 192 38.83 -15.89 -0.74
N TYR A 193 38.32 -16.98 -1.32
CA TYR A 193 37.05 -17.61 -0.96
C TYR A 193 37.21 -18.36 0.36
N ARG A 194 36.85 -17.71 1.47
CA ARG A 194 36.71 -18.39 2.76
C ARG A 194 35.40 -19.19 2.73
N ARG A 195 35.49 -20.52 2.70
CA ARG A 195 34.36 -21.43 2.84
C ARG A 195 33.77 -21.22 4.23
N ASN A 196 32.76 -20.36 4.32
CA ASN A 196 32.04 -20.08 5.55
C ASN A 196 30.64 -20.67 5.41
N ASN A 197 30.12 -21.29 6.48
CA ASN A 197 28.82 -21.96 6.48
C ASN A 197 27.72 -20.97 6.06
N PHE A 198 27.21 -21.16 4.84
CA PHE A 198 26.15 -20.35 4.21
C PHE A 198 24.96 -20.16 5.17
N PHE A 199 24.59 -21.22 5.88
CA PHE A 199 23.52 -21.20 6.87
C PHE A 199 23.76 -20.21 8.01
N LYS A 200 24.90 -20.30 8.74
CA LYS A 200 25.20 -19.42 9.89
C LYS A 200 25.20 -17.93 9.53
N LYS A 201 25.63 -17.58 8.32
CA LYS A 201 25.69 -16.18 7.87
C LYS A 201 24.30 -15.58 7.60
N ASN A 202 23.35 -16.42 7.19
CA ASN A 202 22.04 -15.97 6.73
C ASN A 202 20.93 -16.18 7.77
N VAL A 203 21.21 -16.83 8.91
CA VAL A 203 20.24 -16.99 10.02
C VAL A 203 19.55 -15.67 10.40
N PRO A 204 20.25 -14.53 10.56
CA PRO A 204 19.58 -13.27 10.88
C PRO A 204 18.55 -12.86 9.82
N ALA A 205 18.88 -13.05 8.54
CA ALA A 205 17.96 -12.71 7.46
C ALA A 205 16.70 -13.57 7.49
N VAL A 206 16.85 -14.88 7.74
CA VAL A 206 15.73 -15.82 7.87
C VAL A 206 14.86 -15.46 9.07
N LEU A 207 15.47 -15.23 10.24
CA LEU A 207 14.74 -14.86 11.46
C LEU A 207 13.98 -13.55 11.29
N THR A 208 14.61 -12.51 10.73
CA THR A 208 13.94 -11.23 10.46
C THR A 208 12.78 -11.42 9.48
N THR A 209 12.94 -12.24 8.43
CA THR A 209 11.86 -12.47 7.47
C THR A 209 10.69 -13.21 8.10
N VAL A 210 10.96 -14.28 8.86
CA VAL A 210 9.92 -15.03 9.59
C VAL A 210 9.21 -14.12 10.59
N PHE A 211 9.96 -13.29 11.32
CA PHE A 211 9.41 -12.32 12.26
C PHE A 211 8.49 -11.31 11.56
N LEU A 212 8.92 -10.74 10.42
CA LEU A 212 8.11 -9.79 9.66
C LEU A 212 6.85 -10.45 9.10
N ILE A 213 6.92 -11.70 8.62
CA ILE A 213 5.75 -12.46 8.16
C ILE A 213 4.79 -12.69 9.33
N ILE A 214 5.29 -13.11 10.49
CA ILE A 214 4.46 -13.29 11.69
C ILE A 214 3.78 -11.96 12.04
N ILE A 215 4.50 -10.84 12.02
CA ILE A 215 3.91 -9.51 12.26
C ILE A 215 2.89 -9.15 11.17
N SER A 216 3.09 -9.49 9.89
CA SER A 216 2.10 -9.21 8.84
C SER A 216 0.73 -9.80 9.15
N PHE A 217 0.70 -10.99 9.78
CA PHE A 217 -0.55 -11.65 10.18
C PHE A 217 -0.95 -11.35 11.64
N SER A 218 -0.01 -11.00 12.51
CA SER A 218 -0.28 -10.77 13.94
C SER A 218 -0.58 -9.30 14.26
N GLY A 219 0.02 -8.35 13.55
CA GLY A 219 -0.15 -6.91 13.76
C GLY A 219 -1.57 -6.42 13.47
N CYS A 220 -2.35 -7.21 12.73
CA CYS A 220 -3.78 -6.98 12.52
C CYS A 220 -4.62 -7.35 13.76
N LEU A 221 -4.15 -8.28 14.62
CA LEU A 221 -4.86 -8.67 15.85
C LEU A 221 -4.89 -7.57 16.92
N SER A 222 -4.04 -6.54 16.79
CA SER A 222 -3.95 -5.42 17.74
C SER A 222 -4.73 -4.17 17.31
N ILE A 223 -5.38 -4.19 16.15
CA ILE A 223 -6.47 -3.25 15.82
C ILE A 223 -7.73 -4.11 15.67
N SER A 224 -7.97 -4.93 16.69
CA SER A 224 -9.31 -4.90 17.23
C SER A 224 -9.46 -3.47 17.75
N GLU A 225 -10.09 -2.60 16.95
CA GLU A 225 -11.09 -1.76 17.59
C GLU A 225 -11.88 -2.71 18.49
N ASN A 226 -12.23 -2.26 19.68
CA ASN A 226 -13.43 -2.77 20.27
C ASN A 226 -14.56 -2.46 19.27
N GLN A 227 -14.68 -3.25 18.20
CA GLN A 227 -15.97 -3.72 17.76
C GLN A 227 -16.47 -4.54 18.94
N ASP A 228 -16.98 -3.80 19.92
CA ASP A 228 -18.11 -4.26 20.68
C ASP A 228 -19.13 -4.63 19.61
N SER A 229 -19.10 -5.90 19.23
CA SER A 229 -20.00 -6.56 18.29
C SER A 229 -21.33 -6.77 19.00
N SER A 230 -21.85 -5.67 19.54
CA SER A 230 -23.03 -5.59 20.36
C SER A 230 -23.85 -4.32 20.11
N GLN A 231 -23.80 -3.78 18.89
CA GLN A 231 -24.93 -3.07 18.28
C GLN A 231 -25.07 -3.52 16.82
N VAL A 232 -25.85 -4.58 16.61
CA VAL A 232 -26.16 -5.13 15.28
C VAL A 232 -27.34 -4.36 14.63
N PHE A 233 -27.95 -3.43 15.36
CA PHE A 233 -29.17 -2.75 14.94
C PHE A 233 -29.32 -1.41 15.67
N VAL A 234 -29.74 -0.37 14.96
CA VAL A 234 -30.14 0.91 15.55
C VAL A 234 -31.66 1.05 15.48
N ASP A 235 -32.26 1.44 16.60
CA ASP A 235 -33.71 1.60 16.73
C ASP A 235 -34.11 3.07 16.84
N ASN A 236 -35.25 3.40 16.23
CA ASN A 236 -35.92 4.70 16.34
C ASN A 236 -35.06 5.89 15.86
N VAL A 237 -34.15 5.65 14.91
CA VAL A 237 -33.34 6.73 14.31
C VAL A 237 -34.21 7.51 13.33
N SER A 238 -33.98 8.81 13.23
CA SER A 238 -34.68 9.66 12.29
C SER A 238 -33.69 10.52 11.51
N MET A 239 -33.96 10.78 10.25
CA MET A 239 -33.14 11.62 9.39
C MET A 239 -33.98 12.66 8.66
N LYS A 240 -33.45 13.87 8.50
CA LYS A 240 -34.03 14.92 7.67
C LYS A 240 -33.00 15.45 6.68
N ILE A 241 -33.38 15.55 5.42
CA ILE A 241 -32.56 16.16 4.37
C ILE A 241 -33.22 17.49 4.02
N ILE A 242 -32.44 18.57 4.14
CA ILE A 242 -32.88 19.95 3.98
C ILE A 242 -32.14 20.54 2.79
N SER A 243 -32.85 20.66 1.66
CA SER A 243 -32.36 21.31 0.45
C SER A 243 -32.95 22.71 0.29
N PRO A 244 -32.49 23.50 -0.69
CA PRO A 244 -33.08 24.80 -1.01
C PRO A 244 -34.56 24.72 -1.39
N ASN A 245 -34.97 23.63 -2.05
CA ASN A 245 -36.27 23.55 -2.74
C ASN A 245 -37.17 22.43 -2.21
N TRP A 246 -36.63 21.50 -1.45
CA TRP A 246 -37.35 20.32 -0.98
C TRP A 246 -36.75 19.82 0.33
N ASN A 247 -37.58 19.13 1.11
CA ASN A 247 -37.15 18.45 2.33
C ASN A 247 -37.64 17.00 2.28
N ILE A 248 -36.81 16.07 2.73
CA ILE A 248 -37.18 14.67 2.93
C ILE A 248 -37.05 14.36 4.43
N SER A 249 -38.06 13.69 4.99
CA SER A 249 -38.04 13.19 6.37
C SER A 249 -38.14 11.67 6.33
N TYR A 250 -37.24 11.00 7.04
CA TYR A 250 -37.15 9.56 7.18
C TYR A 250 -37.17 9.22 8.68
N GLU A 251 -38.34 8.92 9.23
CA GLU A 251 -38.59 8.96 10.68
C GLU A 251 -38.85 7.58 11.29
N ASN A 252 -38.42 7.42 12.54
CA ASN A 252 -38.60 6.22 13.37
C ASN A 252 -38.20 4.92 12.67
N VAL A 253 -37.02 4.95 12.06
CA VAL A 253 -36.47 3.85 11.29
C VAL A 253 -35.66 2.97 12.21
N SER A 254 -35.83 1.68 12.03
CA SER A 254 -34.95 0.70 12.62
C SER A 254 -34.17 0.01 11.51
N SER A 255 -32.85 0.04 11.60
CA SER A 255 -31.97 -0.35 10.50
C SER A 255 -30.72 -1.08 10.98
N ASP A 256 -30.22 -1.97 10.11
CA ASP A 256 -28.90 -2.60 10.23
C ASP A 256 -27.78 -1.64 9.77
N ASN A 257 -28.13 -0.51 9.15
CA ASN A 257 -27.22 0.53 8.68
C ASN A 257 -26.85 1.48 9.82
N VAL A 258 -25.74 1.15 10.49
CA VAL A 258 -25.32 1.82 11.72
C VAL A 258 -24.58 3.15 11.50
N THR A 259 -24.26 3.54 10.26
CA THR A 259 -23.55 4.80 9.98
C THR A 259 -24.46 5.86 9.38
N VAL A 260 -24.07 7.14 9.52
CA VAL A 260 -24.80 8.28 8.91
C VAL A 260 -24.85 8.15 7.38
N GLY A 261 -23.75 7.71 6.76
CA GLY A 261 -23.67 7.49 5.32
C GLY A 261 -24.59 6.36 4.86
N ASP A 262 -24.55 5.21 5.52
CA ASP A 262 -25.37 4.05 5.14
C ASP A 262 -26.87 4.35 5.29
N LEU A 263 -27.27 5.07 6.36
CA LEU A 263 -28.64 5.52 6.54
C LEU A 263 -29.10 6.49 5.42
N LEU A 264 -28.18 7.33 4.91
CA LEU A 264 -28.47 8.21 3.77
C LEU A 264 -28.74 7.39 2.50
N PHE A 265 -27.90 6.40 2.20
CA PHE A 265 -28.10 5.52 1.04
C PHE A 265 -29.40 4.72 1.14
N GLU A 266 -29.72 4.18 2.32
CA GLU A 266 -30.99 3.49 2.57
C GLU A 266 -32.20 4.40 2.30
N CYS A 267 -32.16 5.64 2.77
CA CYS A 267 -33.18 6.64 2.48
C CYS A 267 -33.30 6.95 0.99
N GLY A 268 -32.17 7.05 0.29
CA GLY A 268 -32.09 7.21 -1.16
C GLY A 268 -32.80 6.09 -1.92
N ASP A 269 -32.53 4.83 -1.54
CA ASP A 269 -33.18 3.66 -2.11
C ASP A 269 -34.68 3.63 -1.79
N PHE A 270 -35.07 3.99 -0.56
CA PHE A 270 -36.47 3.97 -0.12
C PHE A 270 -37.34 5.01 -0.86
N TYR A 271 -36.83 6.23 -1.03
CA TYR A 271 -37.55 7.32 -1.72
C TYR A 271 -37.20 7.44 -3.21
N ASN A 272 -36.32 6.58 -3.72
CA ASN A 272 -35.90 6.49 -5.11
C ASN A 272 -35.30 7.81 -5.64
N PHE A 273 -34.28 8.32 -4.95
CA PHE A 273 -33.43 9.44 -5.39
C PHE A 273 -31.95 9.08 -5.40
N THR A 274 -31.17 9.75 -6.25
CA THR A 274 -29.75 9.45 -6.45
C THR A 274 -28.87 10.13 -5.42
N ILE A 275 -27.85 9.44 -4.93
CA ILE A 275 -26.77 9.99 -4.10
C ILE A 275 -25.46 9.71 -4.81
N GLU A 276 -24.67 10.75 -5.03
CA GLU A 276 -23.31 10.62 -5.57
C GLU A 276 -22.30 10.84 -4.45
N SER A 277 -21.22 10.07 -4.48
CA SER A 277 -20.16 10.17 -3.50
C SER A 277 -18.82 9.78 -4.08
N GLU A 278 -17.77 10.33 -3.48
CA GLU A 278 -16.37 9.99 -3.75
C GLU A 278 -15.71 9.55 -2.45
N TYR A 279 -14.86 8.53 -2.51
CA TYR A 279 -14.11 8.14 -1.33
C TYR A 279 -12.91 9.06 -1.14
N TYR A 280 -12.82 9.71 0.02
CA TYR A 280 -11.70 10.58 0.39
C TYR A 280 -10.72 9.84 1.30
N GLU A 281 -9.56 9.45 0.75
CA GLU A 281 -8.54 8.66 1.45
C GLU A 281 -8.05 9.32 2.74
N ASP A 282 -7.89 10.65 2.75
CA ASP A 282 -7.40 11.42 3.90
C ASP A 282 -8.34 11.37 5.11
N PHE A 283 -9.64 11.14 4.90
CA PHE A 283 -10.67 11.13 5.94
C PHE A 283 -11.28 9.74 6.19
N ASP A 284 -10.84 8.72 5.45
CA ASP A 284 -11.36 7.35 5.47
C ASP A 284 -12.89 7.29 5.42
N SER A 285 -13.50 8.08 4.55
CA SER A 285 -14.96 8.20 4.49
C SER A 285 -15.41 8.55 3.09
N LEU A 286 -16.65 8.19 2.79
CA LEU A 286 -17.35 8.75 1.65
C LEU A 286 -17.55 10.25 1.89
N TYR A 287 -17.24 11.02 0.87
CA TYR A 287 -17.59 12.41 0.71
C TYR A 287 -18.80 12.48 -0.22
N ILE A 288 -19.93 12.92 0.30
CA ILE A 288 -21.16 13.05 -0.48
C ILE A 288 -21.01 14.25 -1.41
N THR A 289 -21.03 14.02 -2.71
CA THR A 289 -20.86 15.07 -3.74
C THR A 289 -22.20 15.60 -4.22
N SER A 290 -23.26 14.80 -4.19
CA SER A 290 -24.60 15.18 -4.62
C SER A 290 -25.69 14.39 -3.88
N ILE A 291 -26.81 15.05 -3.58
CA ILE A 291 -28.04 14.41 -3.09
C ILE A 291 -29.20 14.90 -3.95
N ASN A 292 -29.85 13.97 -4.67
CA ASN A 292 -31.02 14.21 -5.51
C ASN A 292 -30.81 15.38 -6.49
N ASP A 293 -29.77 15.24 -7.32
CA ASP A 293 -29.33 16.18 -8.37
C ASP A 293 -28.87 17.56 -7.90
N ILE A 294 -28.65 17.73 -6.59
CA ILE A 294 -28.05 18.95 -6.02
C ILE A 294 -26.60 18.65 -5.67
N GLU A 295 -25.71 19.10 -6.57
CA GLU A 295 -24.26 18.97 -6.43
C GLU A 295 -23.69 20.02 -5.47
N ASN A 296 -22.64 19.63 -4.74
CA ASN A 296 -21.84 20.53 -3.93
C ASN A 296 -21.13 21.62 -4.76
N GLY A 297 -20.91 22.78 -4.14
CA GLY A 297 -20.07 23.86 -4.65
C GLY A 297 -20.82 24.97 -5.38
N ALA A 298 -22.09 24.77 -5.73
CA ALA A 298 -22.91 25.85 -6.28
C ALA A 298 -23.11 26.95 -5.22
N ASP A 299 -22.71 28.18 -5.55
CA ASP A 299 -22.76 29.36 -4.66
C ASP A 299 -22.05 29.18 -3.31
N GLY A 300 -21.07 28.28 -3.23
CA GLY A 300 -20.31 27.99 -2.00
C GLY A 300 -21.09 27.16 -0.96
N LEU A 301 -22.20 26.54 -1.38
CA LEU A 301 -23.02 25.66 -0.56
C LEU A 301 -22.55 24.22 -0.70
N PHE A 302 -22.62 23.47 0.40
CA PHE A 302 -22.19 22.07 0.47
C PHE A 302 -23.16 21.28 1.37
N TRP A 303 -23.31 20.00 1.10
CA TRP A 303 -24.02 19.07 1.97
C TRP A 303 -23.23 18.84 3.25
N GLN A 304 -23.78 19.33 4.37
CA GLN A 304 -23.26 19.15 5.71
C GLN A 304 -24.17 18.24 6.50
N TYR A 305 -23.62 17.36 7.33
CA TYR A 305 -24.44 16.54 8.22
C TYR A 305 -24.28 16.94 9.68
N TYR A 306 -25.35 16.74 10.43
CA TYR A 306 -25.45 16.96 11.86
C TYR A 306 -26.07 15.74 12.51
N VAL A 307 -25.69 15.44 13.75
CA VAL A 307 -26.35 14.44 14.58
C VAL A 307 -26.75 15.10 15.89
N ASN A 308 -28.05 15.09 16.20
CA ASN A 308 -28.62 15.73 17.39
C ASN A 308 -28.26 17.23 17.52
N ASN A 309 -28.25 17.96 16.40
CA ASN A 309 -27.79 19.35 16.24
C ASN A 309 -26.27 19.60 16.38
N ASP A 310 -25.46 18.56 16.63
CA ASP A 310 -24.01 18.69 16.63
C ASP A 310 -23.47 18.46 15.22
N TYR A 311 -22.57 19.35 14.77
CA TYR A 311 -21.94 19.26 13.45
C TYR A 311 -21.07 18.00 13.34
N GLY A 312 -21.14 17.32 12.20
CA GLY A 312 -20.35 16.13 11.91
C GLY A 312 -18.84 16.38 12.03
N ASN A 313 -18.22 15.83 13.07
CA ASN A 313 -16.79 15.99 13.34
C ASN A 313 -15.92 14.87 12.73
N VAL A 314 -16.53 13.89 12.09
CA VAL A 314 -15.90 12.80 11.34
C VAL A 314 -16.59 12.66 9.99
N GLY A 315 -16.06 11.84 9.07
CA GLY A 315 -16.78 11.55 7.83
C GLY A 315 -18.06 10.74 8.07
N CYS A 316 -19.05 10.84 7.16
CA CYS A 316 -20.37 10.21 7.33
C CYS A 316 -20.30 8.66 7.41
N SER A 317 -19.27 8.03 6.84
CA SER A 317 -19.02 6.59 6.94
C SER A 317 -18.45 6.16 8.30
N ASN A 318 -17.99 7.11 9.12
CA ASN A 318 -17.28 6.84 10.37
C ASN A 318 -18.10 7.20 11.62
N TYR A 319 -19.20 7.94 11.46
CA TYR A 319 -20.10 8.22 12.58
C TYR A 319 -21.08 7.06 12.78
N ASN A 320 -20.94 6.34 13.91
CA ASN A 320 -21.86 5.30 14.33
C ASN A 320 -23.06 5.89 15.06
N LEU A 321 -24.25 5.68 14.50
CA LEU A 321 -25.54 6.06 15.04
C LEU A 321 -25.87 5.29 16.32
N LYS A 322 -26.60 5.96 17.21
CA LYS A 322 -27.18 5.38 18.42
C LYS A 322 -28.69 5.39 18.31
N ASN A 323 -29.33 4.54 19.12
CA ASN A 323 -30.79 4.51 19.18
C ASN A 323 -31.35 5.90 19.47
N SER A 324 -32.40 6.28 18.74
CA SER A 324 -33.04 7.61 18.82
C SER A 324 -32.18 8.81 18.39
N ASP A 325 -31.05 8.59 17.70
CA ASP A 325 -30.32 9.69 17.07
C ASP A 325 -31.17 10.36 15.99
N PHE A 326 -30.99 11.67 15.85
CA PHE A 326 -31.59 12.47 14.78
C PHE A 326 -30.50 13.05 13.87
N VAL A 327 -30.49 12.61 12.61
CA VAL A 327 -29.52 13.05 11.59
C VAL A 327 -30.14 14.16 10.75
N GLU A 328 -29.38 15.22 10.48
CA GLU A 328 -29.77 16.24 9.52
C GLU A 328 -28.71 16.43 8.45
N TRP A 329 -29.09 16.29 7.18
CA TRP A 329 -28.30 16.75 6.04
C TRP A 329 -28.80 18.12 5.61
N ARG A 330 -27.93 19.13 5.59
CA ARG A 330 -28.26 20.51 5.27
C ARG A 330 -27.41 20.99 4.11
N TYR A 331 -28.03 21.55 3.08
CA TYR A 331 -27.31 22.20 1.98
C TYR A 331 -27.08 23.67 2.32
N GLU A 332 -25.90 23.99 2.85
CA GLU A 332 -25.60 25.29 3.45
C GLU A 332 -24.16 25.73 3.23
N ILE A 333 -23.84 26.98 3.59
CA ILE A 333 -22.48 27.50 3.48
C ILE A 333 -21.63 26.73 4.49
N ALA A 334 -20.56 26.13 4.00
CA ALA A 334 -19.69 25.34 4.86
C ALA A 334 -18.97 26.24 5.87
N ASN A 335 -19.08 25.88 7.14
CA ASN A 335 -18.43 26.57 8.25
C ASN A 335 -17.07 25.92 8.52
N TRP A 336 -16.07 26.17 7.66
CA TRP A 336 -14.67 25.78 7.91
C TRP A 336 -13.81 26.94 8.40
#